data_AF-A0A3N2K0I7-F1
#
_entry.id   AF-A0A3N2K0I7-F1
#
_cell.length_a   1.000
_cell.length_b   1.000
_cell.length_c   1.000
_cell.angle_alpha   90.00
_cell.angle_beta   90.00
_cell.angle_gamma   90.00
#
_symmetry.space_group_name_H-M   'P 1'
#
loop_
_entity.id
_entity.type
_entity.pdbx_description
1 polymer ?
#
loop_
_entity_poly.entity_id
_entity_poly.type
_entity_poly.pdbx_seq_one_letter_code
_entity_poly.pdbx_strand_id
1 'polypeptide(L)'
;MHRRLSLSVVVAAASLAVAAPATAAPSAAAPPAAHSAAAPQLSHTQRASGWDDGPGSPGRSSWARHAPRTWTHGWSFGHPSRTPSAGTPTTLATGLVGPLSLAVGLDGVYVADNFAASLLKVRSGKAPTTLYSSPQVEGMSGEVGAVSVGLGRVVFAESYAAAEGGPPADAEDAQDPGTDEGAGDDAPPWSATLQQVDLRGKVSQVADLGAAEIRTNPDGSTTYGFLDASPQCAAQFEAAGLGPLVAPGEVYSHPFASLVLPGRTIVADAGANVLWNVDGRGRVTPLAVLPPQRYALSSATAQTYGVPACAGQTYTAQPVPTDVELGPDGWLYVSLLPGGPEDTGAHGAVYRVSPSTGRAVKVAGGFTAATDLAVSLRGDVYVAELFGDRISVVPRGSSTPQELLGVSQPGAVEWTPLGLYATTDALGALFSPPGTPPSAKVVRIPLR
;
A
#
# COMPACT_ATOMS: atom_id res chain seq x y z
N MET A 1 14.95 -9.10 26.48
CA MET A 1 14.98 -8.47 25.15
C MET A 1 13.54 -8.33 24.69
N HIS A 2 12.92 -7.21 25.07
CA HIS A 2 11.49 -6.96 24.84
C HIS A 2 11.32 -6.30 23.48
N ARG A 3 10.57 -6.95 22.58
CA ARG A 3 10.12 -6.36 21.32
C ARG A 3 9.02 -5.35 21.67
N ARG A 4 9.32 -4.05 21.59
CA ARG A 4 8.31 -2.99 21.63
C ARG A 4 7.60 -3.00 20.28
N LEU A 5 6.28 -3.16 20.26
CA LEU A 5 5.48 -2.80 19.10
C LEU A 5 5.36 -1.27 19.11
N SER A 6 6.24 -0.58 18.38
CA SER A 6 5.95 0.79 17.96
C SER A 6 4.95 0.74 16.81
N LEU A 7 3.95 1.61 16.91
CA LEU A 7 2.80 1.74 16.03
C LEU A 7 3.14 2.44 14.70
N SER A 8 4.26 2.11 14.05
CA SER A 8 4.66 2.72 12.77
C SER A 8 4.79 1.64 11.70
N VAL A 9 3.70 1.42 10.96
CA VAL A 9 3.71 0.62 9.73
C VAL A 9 4.17 1.51 8.60
N VAL A 10 5.44 1.35 8.25
CA VAL A 10 6.05 1.59 6.93
C VAL A 10 7.51 1.10 7.00
N VAL A 11 8.12 1.10 8.19
CA VAL A 11 9.41 0.44 8.42
C VAL A 11 9.28 -1.08 8.52
N ALA A 12 8.08 -1.69 8.54
CA ALA A 12 7.94 -3.16 8.70
C ALA A 12 8.48 -3.97 7.51
N ALA A 13 8.44 -3.42 6.29
CA ALA A 13 9.11 -4.02 5.13
C ALA A 13 10.65 -3.98 5.27
N ALA A 14 11.20 -3.02 6.03
CA ALA A 14 12.64 -2.90 6.33
C ALA A 14 13.06 -3.46 7.72
N SER A 15 12.13 -3.62 8.66
CA SER A 15 12.36 -4.10 10.04
C SER A 15 12.34 -5.61 10.15
N LEU A 16 11.95 -6.32 9.08
CA LEU A 16 12.11 -7.77 8.96
C LEU A 16 13.58 -8.19 8.73
N ALA A 17 14.51 -7.26 8.54
CA ALA A 17 15.90 -7.53 8.15
C ALA A 17 16.93 -7.69 9.31
N VAL A 18 16.55 -7.61 10.59
CA VAL A 18 17.50 -7.84 11.72
C VAL A 18 16.94 -8.84 12.73
N ALA A 19 16.95 -10.11 12.37
CA ALA A 19 16.96 -11.21 13.35
C ALA A 19 17.49 -12.51 12.71
N ALA A 20 18.80 -12.56 12.42
CA ALA A 20 19.48 -13.84 12.26
C ALA A 20 19.64 -14.50 13.64
N PRO A 21 19.29 -15.79 13.81
CA PRO A 21 19.44 -16.46 15.09
C PRO A 21 20.93 -16.69 15.39
N ALA A 22 21.36 -16.24 16.58
CA ALA A 22 22.61 -16.67 17.17
C ALA A 22 22.62 -18.20 17.27
N THR A 23 23.70 -18.79 16.77
CA THR A 23 24.01 -20.22 16.79
C THR A 23 23.96 -20.80 18.21
N ALA A 24 23.13 -21.81 18.44
CA ALA A 24 23.25 -22.71 19.58
C ALA A 24 23.53 -24.14 19.07
N ALA A 25 24.71 -24.65 19.43
CA ALA A 25 25.13 -26.05 19.23
C ALA A 25 24.44 -26.97 20.27
N PRO A 26 24.43 -28.30 20.06
CA PRO A 26 23.30 -29.17 20.38
C PRO A 26 23.34 -29.75 21.80
N SER A 27 22.17 -30.03 22.36
CA SER A 27 22.02 -30.98 23.46
C SER A 27 20.93 -31.99 23.13
N ALA A 28 21.28 -33.25 23.35
CA ALA A 28 20.56 -34.45 22.94
C ALA A 28 19.37 -34.79 23.86
N ALA A 29 18.32 -35.38 23.27
CA ALA A 29 17.69 -36.66 23.67
C ALA A 29 16.19 -36.67 23.28
N ALA A 30 15.85 -37.50 22.29
CA ALA A 30 14.52 -38.12 22.13
C ALA A 30 14.37 -39.26 23.16
N PRO A 31 13.17 -39.78 23.55
CA PRO A 31 12.11 -40.35 22.66
C PRO A 31 10.67 -40.30 23.27
N PRO A 32 9.69 -41.16 22.89
CA PRO A 32 9.18 -41.56 21.58
C PRO A 32 7.66 -41.25 21.37
N ALA A 33 7.20 -41.46 20.13
CA ALA A 33 5.83 -41.32 19.65
C ALA A 33 4.84 -42.38 20.17
N ALA A 34 3.55 -42.03 20.24
CA ALA A 34 2.44 -42.99 20.22
C ALA A 34 1.10 -42.37 19.73
N HIS A 35 0.62 -42.93 18.61
CA HIS A 35 -0.74 -43.33 18.24
C HIS A 35 -1.92 -42.34 18.04
N SER A 36 -2.43 -42.42 16.81
CA SER A 36 -3.79 -42.21 16.29
C SER A 36 -4.97 -42.38 17.25
N ALA A 37 -6.01 -41.54 17.08
CA ALA A 37 -7.40 -41.99 16.98
C ALA A 37 -8.36 -40.91 16.41
N ALA A 38 -9.05 -41.30 15.34
CA ALA A 38 -10.41 -41.02 14.88
C ALA A 38 -11.30 -39.91 15.49
N ALA A 39 -12.05 -39.28 14.57
CA ALA A 39 -13.24 -38.45 14.76
C ALA A 39 -14.40 -39.14 15.51
N PRO A 40 -15.47 -38.39 15.84
CA PRO A 40 -16.65 -38.48 14.96
C PRO A 40 -17.39 -37.16 14.68
N GLN A 41 -18.12 -37.22 13.57
CA GLN A 41 -19.13 -36.28 13.09
C GLN A 41 -20.31 -36.19 14.07
N LEU A 42 -20.89 -34.99 14.19
CA LEU A 42 -22.30 -34.82 14.55
C LEU A 42 -22.98 -33.84 13.61
N SER A 43 -23.94 -34.39 12.88
CA SER A 43 -24.95 -33.75 12.07
C SER A 43 -26.04 -33.12 12.95
N HIS A 44 -26.47 -31.90 12.64
CA HIS A 44 -27.84 -31.47 12.92
C HIS A 44 -28.44 -30.76 11.71
N THR A 45 -29.35 -31.48 11.07
CA THR A 45 -30.40 -30.99 10.19
C THR A 45 -31.51 -30.37 11.04
N GLN A 46 -32.05 -29.22 10.63
CA GLN A 46 -33.49 -28.94 10.76
C GLN A 46 -33.95 -27.90 9.74
N ARG A 47 -34.96 -28.32 8.96
CA ARG A 47 -35.85 -27.58 8.04
C ARG A 47 -36.94 -26.90 8.89
N ALA A 48 -37.31 -25.64 8.66
CA ALA A 48 -38.26 -25.09 7.67
C ALA A 48 -39.60 -24.64 8.29
N SER A 49 -40.03 -23.43 7.90
CA SER A 49 -41.40 -22.92 7.65
C SER A 49 -41.28 -21.38 7.74
N GLY A 50 -41.51 -20.58 6.70
CA GLY A 50 -42.71 -20.49 5.86
C GLY A 50 -43.58 -19.36 6.43
N TRP A 51 -44.05 -18.43 5.60
CA TRP A 51 -45.37 -17.75 5.59
C TRP A 51 -45.32 -16.51 4.66
N ASP A 52 -46.44 -16.29 3.98
CA ASP A 52 -46.61 -15.68 2.65
C ASP A 52 -47.06 -14.19 2.64
N ASP A 53 -46.87 -13.59 1.46
CA ASP A 53 -47.71 -12.63 0.69
C ASP A 53 -48.14 -11.22 1.20
N GLY A 54 -48.05 -10.25 0.27
CA GLY A 54 -48.41 -8.81 0.37
C GLY A 54 -49.92 -8.50 0.29
N PRO A 55 -50.43 -7.43 -0.39
CA PRO A 55 -49.82 -6.35 -1.19
C PRO A 55 -50.39 -4.92 -0.92
N GLY A 56 -49.97 -3.89 -1.68
CA GLY A 56 -50.84 -2.72 -1.99
C GLY A 56 -50.20 -1.32 -2.01
N SER A 57 -50.14 -0.69 -3.19
CA SER A 57 -50.10 0.76 -3.42
C SER A 57 -51.44 1.22 -4.02
N PRO A 58 -51.84 2.52 -3.97
CA PRO A 58 -51.65 3.41 -5.14
C PRO A 58 -51.62 4.95 -4.92
N GLY A 59 -51.21 5.71 -5.96
CA GLY A 59 -51.63 7.10 -6.30
C GLY A 59 -50.60 8.23 -6.07
N ARG A 60 -49.86 8.77 -7.06
CA ARG A 60 -50.13 9.74 -8.18
C ARG A 60 -50.27 11.24 -7.81
N SER A 61 -49.32 12.08 -8.27
CA SER A 61 -49.49 13.42 -8.92
C SER A 61 -48.10 14.03 -9.22
N SER A 62 -47.57 14.06 -10.45
CA SER A 62 -47.78 14.99 -11.59
C SER A 62 -47.28 16.44 -11.41
N TRP A 63 -46.05 16.73 -11.82
CA TRP A 63 -45.69 17.97 -12.54
C TRP A 63 -44.56 17.66 -13.54
N ALA A 64 -44.82 17.88 -14.82
CA ALA A 64 -43.88 17.77 -15.93
C ALA A 64 -43.53 19.15 -16.46
N ARG A 65 -42.36 19.25 -17.12
CA ARG A 65 -41.86 20.20 -18.15
C ARG A 65 -40.42 20.64 -17.79
N HIS A 66 -39.35 20.52 -18.59
CA HIS A 66 -39.06 20.09 -19.98
C HIS A 66 -37.60 19.55 -20.01
N ALA A 67 -37.34 18.44 -20.69
CA ALA A 67 -35.98 18.03 -21.09
C ALA A 67 -36.00 17.47 -22.52
N PRO A 68 -35.00 17.78 -23.37
CA PRO A 68 -35.02 17.39 -24.77
C PRO A 68 -34.72 15.89 -24.94
N ARG A 69 -35.53 15.30 -25.83
CA ARG A 69 -35.60 13.93 -26.34
C ARG A 69 -34.24 13.21 -26.41
N THR A 70 -34.03 12.26 -25.52
CA THR A 70 -33.01 11.21 -25.69
C THR A 70 -33.57 10.07 -26.53
N TRP A 71 -32.82 9.69 -27.55
CA TRP A 71 -33.06 8.46 -28.31
C TRP A 71 -32.65 7.27 -27.44
N THR A 72 -33.63 6.55 -26.91
CA THR A 72 -33.39 5.27 -26.22
C THR A 72 -33.28 4.15 -27.24
N HIS A 73 -32.05 3.79 -27.60
CA HIS A 73 -31.79 2.42 -28.04
C HIS A 73 -31.47 1.58 -26.79
N GLY A 74 -32.48 0.83 -26.34
CA GLY A 74 -32.28 -0.21 -25.35
C GLY A 74 -31.37 -1.30 -25.92
N TRP A 75 -30.16 -1.37 -25.40
CA TRP A 75 -29.28 -2.52 -25.53
C TRP A 75 -29.01 -3.03 -24.12
N SER A 76 -29.86 -3.93 -23.65
CA SER A 76 -29.56 -4.78 -22.49
C SER A 76 -28.56 -5.84 -22.92
N PHE A 77 -27.27 -5.61 -22.67
CA PHE A 77 -26.23 -6.65 -22.70
C PHE A 77 -25.37 -6.55 -21.44
N GLY A 78 -25.96 -6.91 -20.30
CA GLY A 78 -25.19 -7.26 -19.10
C GLY A 78 -24.65 -8.68 -19.24
N HIS A 79 -23.70 -8.90 -20.17
CA HIS A 79 -22.86 -10.08 -20.05
C HIS A 79 -21.98 -9.88 -18.81
N PRO A 80 -21.86 -10.87 -17.91
CA PRO A 80 -20.83 -10.79 -16.87
C PRO A 80 -19.50 -10.52 -17.56
N SER A 81 -18.81 -9.45 -17.15
CA SER A 81 -17.46 -9.16 -17.63
C SER A 81 -16.63 -10.40 -17.36
N ARG A 82 -16.24 -11.11 -18.43
CA ARG A 82 -15.40 -12.30 -18.31
C ARG A 82 -14.12 -11.87 -17.63
N THR A 83 -13.85 -12.45 -16.46
CA THR A 83 -12.59 -12.23 -15.74
C THR A 83 -11.44 -12.53 -16.70
N PRO A 84 -10.47 -11.59 -16.84
CA PRO A 84 -9.30 -11.82 -17.68
C PRO A 84 -8.51 -13.01 -17.12
N SER A 85 -7.82 -13.72 -18.01
CA SER A 85 -6.90 -14.78 -17.63
C SER A 85 -5.45 -14.39 -17.91
N ALA A 86 -4.52 -14.76 -17.03
CA ALA A 86 -3.10 -14.51 -17.24
C ALA A 86 -2.48 -15.54 -18.20
N GLY A 87 -1.65 -15.06 -19.12
CA GLY A 87 -0.73 -15.87 -19.91
C GLY A 87 0.60 -16.10 -19.17
N THR A 88 1.51 -16.83 -19.81
CA THR A 88 2.84 -17.12 -19.26
C THR A 88 3.67 -15.83 -19.12
N PRO A 89 4.20 -15.52 -17.92
CA PRO A 89 5.08 -14.38 -17.73
C PRO A 89 6.37 -14.49 -18.55
N THR A 90 6.82 -13.36 -19.10
CA THR A 90 8.11 -13.23 -19.79
C THR A 90 9.01 -12.27 -19.01
N THR A 91 10.17 -12.73 -18.59
CA THR A 91 11.16 -11.91 -17.88
C THR A 91 11.75 -10.85 -18.80
N LEU A 92 11.74 -9.60 -18.35
CA LEU A 92 12.34 -8.45 -19.03
C LEU A 92 13.68 -8.04 -18.42
N ALA A 93 13.82 -8.19 -17.10
CA ALA A 93 15.03 -7.90 -16.35
C ALA A 93 15.11 -8.79 -15.10
N THR A 94 16.33 -8.95 -14.58
CA THR A 94 16.67 -9.68 -13.36
C THR A 94 17.76 -8.91 -12.61
N GLY A 95 18.06 -9.31 -11.38
CA GLY A 95 19.17 -8.74 -10.61
C GLY A 95 18.80 -7.47 -9.85
N LEU A 96 17.50 -7.23 -9.65
CA LEU A 96 16.99 -6.14 -8.83
C LEU A 96 17.03 -6.53 -7.34
N VAL A 97 17.16 -5.54 -6.45
CA VAL A 97 17.31 -5.75 -5.01
C VAL A 97 15.95 -5.77 -4.31
N GLY A 98 15.18 -4.71 -4.49
CA GLY A 98 13.91 -4.45 -3.83
C GLY A 98 12.96 -3.57 -4.64
N PRO A 99 12.52 -4.01 -5.83
CA PRO A 99 11.70 -3.17 -6.71
C PRO A 99 10.22 -3.15 -6.28
N LEU A 100 9.82 -2.10 -5.58
CA LEU A 100 8.46 -1.94 -5.02
C LEU A 100 7.59 -0.92 -5.77
N SER A 101 8.12 -0.28 -6.82
CA SER A 101 7.33 0.60 -7.70
C SER A 101 7.87 0.51 -9.13
N LEU A 102 6.97 0.48 -10.10
CA LEU A 102 7.33 0.45 -11.53
C LEU A 102 6.34 1.31 -12.33
N ALA A 103 6.78 1.86 -13.46
CA ALA A 103 5.92 2.60 -14.38
C ALA A 103 6.24 2.24 -15.83
N VAL A 104 5.21 2.16 -16.69
CA VAL A 104 5.40 1.73 -18.09
C VAL A 104 5.30 2.91 -19.06
N GLY A 105 6.42 3.28 -19.66
CA GLY A 105 6.49 4.31 -20.70
C GLY A 105 6.52 3.72 -22.11
N LEU A 106 6.36 4.58 -23.12
CA LEU A 106 6.42 4.18 -24.53
C LEU A 106 7.79 3.61 -24.95
N ASP A 107 8.86 3.96 -24.24
CA ASP A 107 10.24 3.64 -24.60
C ASP A 107 10.98 2.76 -23.58
N GLY A 108 10.25 2.23 -22.60
CA GLY A 108 10.75 1.29 -21.59
C GLY A 108 9.89 1.20 -20.34
N VAL A 109 10.27 0.28 -19.46
CA VAL A 109 9.74 0.19 -18.09
C VAL A 109 10.70 0.92 -17.17
N TYR A 110 10.17 1.75 -16.29
CA TYR A 110 10.92 2.43 -15.25
C TYR A 110 10.66 1.70 -13.94
N VAL A 111 11.71 1.50 -13.15
CA VAL A 111 11.64 0.74 -11.91
C VAL A 111 12.34 1.54 -10.84
N ALA A 112 11.63 1.83 -9.76
CA ALA A 112 12.23 2.24 -8.51
C ALA A 112 12.68 0.95 -7.79
N ASP A 113 13.99 0.77 -7.69
CA ASP A 113 14.60 -0.29 -6.90
C ASP A 113 14.88 0.28 -5.51
N ASN A 114 13.83 0.27 -4.67
CA ASN A 114 13.75 1.01 -3.42
C ASN A 114 14.97 0.73 -2.52
N PHE A 115 15.26 -0.54 -2.26
CA PHE A 115 16.37 -0.93 -1.38
C PHE A 115 17.74 -0.78 -2.02
N ALA A 116 17.83 -0.67 -3.35
CA ALA A 116 19.06 -0.26 -4.03
C ALA A 116 19.20 1.27 -4.14
N ALA A 117 18.22 2.03 -3.65
CA ALA A 117 18.13 3.49 -3.73
C ALA A 117 18.36 4.01 -5.16
N SER A 118 17.76 3.35 -6.16
CA SER A 118 18.02 3.68 -7.57
C SER A 118 16.78 3.66 -8.46
N LEU A 119 16.77 4.54 -9.44
CA LEU A 119 15.81 4.55 -10.54
C LEU A 119 16.44 3.91 -11.76
N LEU A 120 15.82 2.86 -12.27
CA LEU A 120 16.30 2.07 -13.39
C LEU A 120 15.36 2.19 -14.58
N LYS A 121 15.93 2.01 -15.77
CA LYS A 121 15.20 1.83 -17.03
C LYS A 121 15.46 0.45 -17.60
N VAL A 122 14.41 -0.32 -17.76
CA VAL A 122 14.39 -1.64 -18.36
C VAL A 122 13.86 -1.55 -19.79
N ARG A 123 14.61 -2.14 -20.71
CA ARG A 123 14.18 -2.37 -22.09
C ARG A 123 14.33 -3.84 -22.43
N SER A 124 13.36 -4.40 -23.13
CA SER A 124 13.40 -5.83 -23.49
C SER A 124 14.71 -6.21 -24.18
N GLY A 125 15.35 -7.27 -23.71
CA GLY A 125 16.61 -7.79 -24.26
C GLY A 125 17.85 -6.94 -23.93
N LYS A 126 17.75 -5.93 -23.05
CA LYS A 126 18.86 -5.10 -22.61
C LYS A 126 19.04 -5.17 -21.10
N ALA A 127 20.27 -4.98 -20.64
CA ALA A 127 20.53 -4.79 -19.21
C ALA A 127 19.80 -3.52 -18.70
N PRO A 128 19.30 -3.53 -17.46
CA PRO A 128 18.78 -2.31 -16.82
C PRO A 128 19.81 -1.19 -16.87
N THR A 129 19.36 0.03 -17.16
CA THR A 129 20.20 1.24 -17.15
C THR A 129 19.81 2.10 -15.97
N THR A 130 20.76 2.44 -15.10
CA THR A 130 20.53 3.38 -14.00
C THR A 130 20.34 4.78 -14.54
N LEU A 131 19.21 5.40 -14.21
CA LEU A 131 18.91 6.80 -14.51
C LEU A 131 19.26 7.72 -13.34
N TYR A 132 19.12 7.21 -12.13
CA TYR A 132 19.43 7.92 -10.90
C TYR A 132 19.84 6.95 -9.81
N SER A 133 20.78 7.39 -8.97
CA SER A 133 21.14 6.74 -7.71
C SER A 133 21.11 7.80 -6.63
N SER A 134 20.38 7.52 -5.56
CA SER A 134 20.32 8.41 -4.42
C SER A 134 21.72 8.59 -3.83
N PRO A 135 22.16 9.84 -3.59
CA PRO A 135 23.42 10.11 -2.91
C PRO A 135 23.47 9.43 -1.54
N GLN A 136 24.64 8.86 -1.21
CA GLN A 136 24.90 8.37 0.14
C GLN A 136 25.06 9.57 1.06
N VAL A 137 24.33 9.56 2.18
CA VAL A 137 24.45 10.58 3.22
C VAL A 137 24.82 9.89 4.52
N GLU A 138 25.85 10.39 5.18
CA GLU A 138 26.34 9.80 6.43
C GLU A 138 25.23 9.78 7.49
N GLY A 139 25.03 8.63 8.13
CA GLY A 139 23.99 8.45 9.15
C GLY A 139 22.56 8.29 8.61
N MET A 140 22.34 8.34 7.29
CA MET A 140 21.02 8.19 6.69
C MET A 140 20.99 7.10 5.61
N SER A 141 19.85 6.43 5.52
CA SER A 141 19.52 5.48 4.45
C SER A 141 18.61 6.18 3.44
N GLY A 142 19.07 6.26 2.19
CA GLY A 142 18.28 6.78 1.08
C GLY A 142 17.42 5.70 0.42
N GLU A 143 16.26 6.08 -0.07
CA GLU A 143 15.34 5.25 -0.84
C GLU A 143 14.86 6.00 -2.08
N VAL A 144 14.70 5.28 -3.19
CA VAL A 144 14.04 5.79 -4.40
C VAL A 144 12.76 4.98 -4.62
N GLY A 145 11.62 5.66 -4.58
CA GLY A 145 10.29 5.06 -4.69
C GLY A 145 9.37 5.83 -5.64
N ALA A 146 8.08 5.50 -5.61
CA ALA A 146 7.01 6.28 -6.22
C ALA A 146 7.21 6.67 -7.70
N VAL A 147 7.73 5.75 -8.51
CA VAL A 147 8.02 6.07 -9.91
C VAL A 147 6.74 6.15 -10.73
N SER A 148 6.61 7.20 -11.54
CA SER A 148 5.59 7.32 -12.57
C SER A 148 6.15 8.00 -13.81
N VAL A 149 5.51 7.80 -14.96
CA VAL A 149 5.96 8.36 -16.24
C VAL A 149 4.79 9.01 -16.97
N GLY A 150 5.03 10.21 -17.50
CA GLY A 150 4.01 10.94 -18.24
C GLY A 150 4.53 12.27 -18.74
N LEU A 151 3.93 12.78 -19.81
CA LEU A 151 4.21 14.14 -20.32
C LEU A 151 5.70 14.41 -20.60
N GLY A 152 6.45 13.39 -21.01
CA GLY A 152 7.87 13.51 -21.34
C GLY A 152 8.81 13.57 -20.13
N ARG A 153 8.37 13.18 -18.94
CA ARG A 153 9.20 13.10 -17.75
C ARG A 153 8.96 11.80 -16.98
N VAL A 154 9.95 11.42 -16.21
CA VAL A 154 9.83 10.41 -15.15
C VAL A 154 9.79 11.16 -13.84
N VAL A 155 8.83 10.85 -12.98
CA VAL A 155 8.72 11.40 -11.63
C VAL A 155 8.96 10.27 -10.64
N PHE A 156 9.63 10.55 -9.53
CA PHE A 156 9.91 9.57 -8.48
C PHE A 156 10.03 10.30 -7.13
N ALA A 157 9.88 9.57 -6.03
CA ALA A 157 10.20 10.10 -4.71
C ALA A 157 11.61 9.69 -4.30
N GLU A 158 12.30 10.61 -3.62
CA GLU A 158 13.52 10.32 -2.88
C GLU A 158 13.26 10.59 -1.40
N SER A 159 13.48 9.56 -0.58
CA SER A 159 13.29 9.62 0.86
C SER A 159 14.60 9.31 1.57
N TYR A 160 14.82 9.93 2.71
CA TYR A 160 15.88 9.58 3.64
C TYR A 160 15.30 9.33 5.02
N ALA A 161 15.91 8.41 5.77
CA ALA A 161 15.65 8.20 7.19
C ALA A 161 16.96 7.88 7.91
N ALA A 162 17.04 8.13 9.22
CA ALA A 162 18.19 7.74 10.04
C ALA A 162 18.49 6.23 9.90
N ALA A 163 19.78 5.89 9.77
CA ALA A 163 20.22 4.51 9.55
C ALA A 163 20.07 3.61 10.78
N GLU A 164 19.98 4.19 11.99
CA GLU A 164 19.88 3.51 13.28
C GLU A 164 18.47 3.69 13.88
N GLY A 165 17.50 2.90 13.41
CA GLY A 165 16.14 2.86 13.97
C GLY A 165 15.17 3.78 13.24
N GLY A 166 13.90 3.36 13.17
CA GLY A 166 12.82 4.01 12.44
C GLY A 166 12.47 5.43 12.94
N PRO A 167 11.26 5.94 12.65
CA PRO A 167 10.89 7.28 13.10
C PRO A 167 11.12 7.40 14.61
N PRO A 168 11.53 8.59 15.09
CA PRO A 168 11.82 8.82 16.50
C PRO A 168 10.62 8.32 17.33
N ALA A 169 10.92 7.53 18.36
CA ALA A 169 9.91 6.90 19.22
C ALA A 169 9.09 7.92 20.04
N ASP A 170 9.46 9.20 19.92
CA ASP A 170 9.02 10.38 20.61
C ASP A 170 8.61 11.44 19.57
N ALA A 171 7.50 11.18 18.86
CA ALA A 171 6.83 12.19 18.05
C ALA A 171 6.29 13.39 18.87
N GLU A 172 6.40 13.38 20.20
CA GLU A 172 5.97 14.48 21.07
C GLU A 172 6.79 15.77 20.88
N ASP A 173 8.06 15.67 20.47
CA ASP A 173 8.93 16.85 20.27
C ASP A 173 8.81 17.47 18.86
N ALA A 174 8.17 16.78 17.90
CA ALA A 174 7.92 17.32 16.56
C ALA A 174 6.68 18.23 16.49
N GLN A 175 5.95 18.40 17.59
CA GLN A 175 4.67 19.12 17.64
C GLN A 175 4.79 20.65 17.80
N ASP A 176 5.99 21.21 17.98
CA ASP A 176 6.18 22.66 18.10
C ASP A 176 7.28 23.17 17.16
N PRO A 177 6.98 23.45 15.87
CA PRO A 177 7.87 24.24 15.05
C PRO A 177 7.73 25.69 15.52
N GLY A 178 8.45 26.01 16.60
CA GLY A 178 8.51 27.34 17.17
C GLY A 178 8.68 28.37 16.05
N THR A 179 7.73 29.30 15.97
CA THR A 179 7.80 30.44 15.08
C THR A 179 8.87 31.39 15.60
N ASP A 180 10.15 31.11 15.37
CA ASP A 180 11.19 32.12 15.50
C ASP A 180 12.38 31.80 14.59
N GLU A 181 12.91 32.85 13.99
CA GLU A 181 13.96 32.83 12.97
C GLU A 181 15.25 32.15 13.47
N GLY A 182 15.43 30.88 13.10
CA GLY A 182 16.68 30.16 13.33
C GLY A 182 16.51 28.66 13.11
N ALA A 183 16.59 28.19 11.87
CA ALA A 183 16.70 26.76 11.57
C ALA A 183 18.04 26.22 12.11
N GLY A 184 18.04 25.76 13.36
CA GLY A 184 19.13 25.05 14.01
C GLY A 184 18.63 23.67 14.46
N ASP A 185 19.40 22.64 14.09
CA ASP A 185 19.57 21.31 14.67
C ASP A 185 18.37 20.39 15.03
N ASP A 186 17.10 20.83 14.91
CA ASP A 186 15.90 20.02 15.27
C ASP A 186 15.11 19.50 14.05
N ALA A 187 15.76 19.36 12.88
CA ALA A 187 15.09 18.78 11.71
C ALA A 187 14.71 17.32 11.98
N PRO A 188 13.50 16.86 11.55
CA PRO A 188 13.13 15.46 11.71
C PRO A 188 14.19 14.56 11.05
N PRO A 189 14.46 13.37 11.60
CA PRO A 189 15.50 12.46 11.11
C PRO A 189 15.07 11.73 9.82
N TRP A 190 14.22 12.38 9.02
CA TRP A 190 13.70 11.90 7.76
C TRP A 190 13.45 13.07 6.79
N SER A 191 13.50 12.78 5.50
CA SER A 191 13.07 13.70 4.45
C SER A 191 12.37 12.95 3.33
N ALA A 192 11.49 13.64 2.61
CA ALA A 192 10.77 13.08 1.47
C ALA A 192 10.57 14.17 0.42
N THR A 193 11.10 13.94 -0.79
CA THR A 193 11.05 14.90 -1.89
C THR A 193 10.53 14.23 -3.15
N LEU A 194 9.81 15.00 -3.97
CA LEU A 194 9.42 14.57 -5.30
C LEU A 194 10.45 15.07 -6.30
N GLN A 195 11.02 14.17 -7.07
CA GLN A 195 12.05 14.43 -8.08
C GLN A 195 11.49 14.17 -9.49
N GLN A 196 12.15 14.72 -10.51
CA GLN A 196 11.88 14.36 -11.90
C GLN A 196 13.16 14.19 -12.70
N VAL A 197 13.11 13.30 -13.69
CA VAL A 197 14.07 13.17 -14.79
C VAL A 197 13.43 13.70 -16.07
N ASP A 198 14.03 14.72 -16.68
CA ASP A 198 13.56 15.28 -17.95
C ASP A 198 14.00 14.42 -19.18
N LEU A 199 13.53 14.79 -20.38
CA LEU A 199 13.91 14.10 -21.63
C LEU A 199 15.41 14.10 -21.93
N ARG A 200 16.20 14.99 -21.31
CA ARG A 200 17.65 15.09 -21.46
C ARG A 200 18.39 14.32 -20.36
N GLY A 201 17.67 13.67 -19.44
CA GLY A 201 18.25 12.95 -18.31
C GLY A 201 18.62 13.85 -17.13
N LYS A 202 18.23 15.14 -17.14
CA LYS A 202 18.51 16.04 -16.01
C LYS A 202 17.54 15.73 -14.86
N VAL A 203 18.11 15.53 -13.68
CA VAL A 203 17.35 15.38 -12.43
C VAL A 203 17.12 16.75 -11.79
N SER A 204 15.92 16.96 -11.25
CA SER A 204 15.57 18.17 -10.49
C SER A 204 14.45 17.88 -9.50
N GLN A 205 14.48 18.53 -8.35
CA GLN A 205 13.38 18.49 -7.39
C GLN A 205 12.16 19.23 -7.92
N VAL A 206 11.00 18.59 -7.79
CA VAL A 206 9.67 19.12 -8.13
C VAL A 206 9.01 19.72 -6.90
N ALA A 207 9.08 19.02 -5.76
CA ALA A 207 8.42 19.44 -4.53
C ALA A 207 9.09 18.84 -3.28
N ASP A 208 8.82 19.46 -2.14
CA ASP A 208 9.20 18.97 -0.82
C ASP A 208 7.94 18.45 -0.11
N LEU A 209 7.83 17.13 0.01
CA LEU A 209 6.67 16.46 0.58
C LEU A 209 6.76 16.43 2.10
N GLY A 210 7.98 16.23 2.64
CA GLY A 210 8.22 16.28 4.08
C GLY A 210 7.92 17.64 4.68
N ALA A 211 8.37 18.74 4.05
CA ALA A 211 8.02 20.08 4.49
C ALA A 211 6.51 20.37 4.36
N ALA A 212 5.81 19.70 3.46
CA ALA A 212 4.36 19.82 3.35
C ALA A 212 3.63 19.10 4.49
N GLU A 213 4.11 17.92 4.85
CA GLU A 213 3.63 17.13 5.97
C GLU A 213 3.83 17.87 7.29
N ILE A 214 5.05 18.29 7.61
CA ILE A 214 5.37 19.07 8.82
C ILE A 214 4.46 20.30 8.98
N ARG A 215 4.22 21.01 7.87
CA ARG A 215 3.41 22.24 7.88
C ARG A 215 1.92 21.98 8.09
N THR A 216 1.40 20.84 7.62
CA THR A 216 -0.04 20.65 7.44
C THR A 216 -0.61 19.55 8.31
N ASN A 217 0.15 18.49 8.57
CA ASN A 217 -0.24 17.24 9.22
C ASN A 217 -1.72 16.88 8.94
N PRO A 218 -2.05 16.49 7.70
CA PRO A 218 -3.44 16.40 7.26
C PRO A 218 -4.25 15.37 8.05
N ASP A 219 -3.61 14.30 8.52
CA ASP A 219 -4.28 13.23 9.26
C ASP A 219 -4.11 13.33 10.79
N GLY A 220 -3.41 14.34 11.31
CA GLY A 220 -3.13 14.50 12.75
C GLY A 220 -4.35 14.67 13.65
N SER A 221 -5.54 14.90 13.09
CA SER A 221 -6.82 14.86 13.81
C SER A 221 -7.47 13.48 13.87
N THR A 222 -6.91 12.50 13.16
CA THR A 222 -7.36 11.11 13.12
C THR A 222 -6.67 10.34 14.25
N THR A 223 -7.44 9.55 14.98
CA THR A 223 -6.91 8.68 16.04
C THR A 223 -6.95 7.22 15.60
N TYR A 224 -5.84 6.53 15.82
CA TYR A 224 -5.63 5.11 15.50
C TYR A 224 -5.43 4.28 16.78
N GLY A 225 -5.46 2.96 16.65
CA GLY A 225 -5.28 2.02 17.77
C GLY A 225 -6.58 1.34 18.22
N PHE A 226 -6.63 0.96 19.49
CA PHE A 226 -7.78 0.29 20.11
C PHE A 226 -8.79 1.31 20.67
N LEU A 227 -9.52 1.96 19.78
CA LEU A 227 -10.41 3.08 20.13
C LEU A 227 -11.57 2.70 21.08
N ASP A 228 -11.98 1.43 21.06
CA ASP A 228 -13.09 0.93 21.87
C ASP A 228 -12.64 0.38 23.24
N ALA A 229 -11.34 0.38 23.52
CA ALA A 229 -10.78 -0.14 24.77
C ALA A 229 -11.00 0.84 25.94
N SER A 230 -11.16 0.29 27.15
CA SER A 230 -11.38 1.12 28.33
C SER A 230 -10.12 1.88 28.76
N PRO A 231 -10.23 3.03 29.44
CA PRO A 231 -9.07 3.74 29.98
C PRO A 231 -8.21 2.88 30.92
N GLN A 232 -8.81 1.92 31.64
CA GLN A 232 -8.08 1.00 32.50
C GLN A 232 -7.18 0.04 31.71
N CYS A 233 -7.49 -0.20 30.43
CA CYS A 233 -6.67 -1.02 29.55
C CYS A 233 -5.40 -0.29 29.07
N ALA A 234 -5.43 1.04 28.98
CA ALA A 234 -4.27 1.84 28.56
C ALA A 234 -3.05 1.58 29.45
N ALA A 235 -3.25 1.54 30.77
CA ALA A 235 -2.18 1.22 31.73
C ALA A 235 -1.59 -0.19 31.52
N GLN A 236 -2.38 -1.16 31.04
CA GLN A 236 -1.86 -2.51 30.73
C GLN A 236 -1.03 -2.50 29.44
N PHE A 237 -1.43 -1.70 28.45
CA PHE A 237 -0.67 -1.49 27.21
C PHE A 237 0.71 -0.88 27.48
N GLU A 238 0.74 0.17 28.28
CA GLU A 238 1.97 0.83 28.70
C GLU A 238 2.86 -0.11 29.51
N ALA A 239 2.29 -0.83 30.49
CA ALA A 239 3.02 -1.82 31.29
C ALA A 239 3.58 -2.98 30.44
N ALA A 240 2.91 -3.34 29.34
CA ALA A 240 3.39 -4.33 28.39
C ALA A 240 4.47 -3.78 27.44
N GLY A 241 4.76 -2.47 27.47
CA GLY A 241 5.74 -1.84 26.59
C GLY A 241 5.28 -1.76 25.13
N LEU A 242 3.97 -1.75 24.89
CA LEU A 242 3.36 -1.68 23.56
C LEU A 242 3.11 -0.24 23.09
N GLY A 243 3.58 0.75 23.83
CA GLY A 243 3.29 2.16 23.58
C GLY A 243 1.85 2.53 23.92
N PRO A 244 1.36 3.67 23.41
CA PRO A 244 0.02 4.14 23.70
C PRO A 244 -1.02 3.23 23.05
N LEU A 245 -2.12 2.99 23.78
CA LEU A 245 -3.28 2.22 23.31
C LEU A 245 -3.93 2.84 22.07
N VAL A 246 -3.88 4.17 21.98
CA VAL A 246 -4.38 4.99 20.88
C VAL A 246 -3.41 6.14 20.62
N ALA A 247 -3.24 6.54 19.37
CA ALA A 247 -2.34 7.63 18.98
C ALA A 247 -2.95 8.45 17.84
N PRO A 248 -2.67 9.77 17.75
CA PRO A 248 -3.02 10.57 16.56
C PRO A 248 -2.15 10.18 15.36
N GLY A 249 -2.49 10.70 14.17
CA GLY A 249 -1.61 10.67 13.00
C GLY A 249 -0.26 11.33 13.29
N GLU A 250 0.81 10.62 12.90
CA GLU A 250 2.19 11.04 13.09
C GLU A 250 2.61 12.05 12.00
N VAL A 251 3.51 12.97 12.32
CA VAL A 251 4.14 13.82 11.30
C VAL A 251 5.24 13.01 10.63
N TYR A 252 4.90 12.35 9.52
CA TYR A 252 5.83 11.49 8.79
C TYR A 252 5.45 11.41 7.30
N SER A 253 6.41 11.58 6.40
CA SER A 253 6.17 11.42 4.95
C SER A 253 7.08 10.32 4.40
N HIS A 254 6.47 9.37 3.70
CA HIS A 254 7.16 8.30 3.00
C HIS A 254 6.38 7.87 1.75
N PRO A 255 6.57 8.56 0.62
CA PRO A 255 5.81 8.32 -0.60
C PRO A 255 6.16 7.00 -1.29
N PHE A 256 5.14 6.21 -1.66
CA PHE A 256 5.33 4.92 -2.35
C PHE A 256 4.87 4.91 -3.80
N ALA A 257 3.94 5.79 -4.19
CA ALA A 257 3.52 5.94 -5.58
C ALA A 257 3.23 7.38 -5.96
N SER A 258 3.30 7.63 -7.27
CA SER A 258 2.89 8.90 -7.84
C SER A 258 2.15 8.68 -9.16
N LEU A 259 1.38 9.68 -9.59
CA LEU A 259 0.64 9.67 -10.83
C LEU A 259 0.77 11.03 -11.52
N VAL A 260 1.46 11.05 -12.65
CA VAL A 260 1.62 12.27 -13.47
C VAL A 260 0.34 12.53 -14.26
N LEU A 261 -0.25 13.70 -14.03
CA LEU A 261 -1.41 14.21 -14.77
C LEU A 261 -1.06 15.54 -15.47
N PRO A 262 -1.87 16.01 -16.43
CA PRO A 262 -1.72 17.35 -16.98
C PRO A 262 -1.76 18.42 -15.87
N GLY A 263 -0.64 19.14 -15.72
CA GLY A 263 -0.51 20.28 -14.80
C GLY A 263 -0.35 19.93 -13.32
N ARG A 264 -0.30 18.64 -12.95
CA ARG A 264 -0.13 18.20 -11.55
C ARG A 264 0.41 16.77 -11.44
N THR A 265 0.94 16.43 -10.28
CA THR A 265 1.24 15.05 -9.89
C THR A 265 0.45 14.73 -8.62
N ILE A 266 -0.21 13.57 -8.59
CA ILE A 266 -0.79 13.04 -7.36
C ILE A 266 0.23 12.10 -6.73
N VAL A 267 0.37 12.12 -5.40
CA VAL A 267 1.32 11.28 -4.69
C VAL A 267 0.58 10.51 -3.60
N ALA A 268 0.72 9.19 -3.58
CA ALA A 268 0.30 8.34 -2.49
C ALA A 268 1.41 8.31 -1.44
N ASP A 269 1.14 8.91 -0.28
CA ASP A 269 2.09 9.03 0.81
C ASP A 269 1.73 8.10 1.96
N ALA A 270 2.50 7.00 2.05
CA ALA A 270 2.26 5.94 3.00
C ALA A 270 2.50 6.40 4.43
N GLY A 271 3.52 7.23 4.65
CA GLY A 271 3.84 7.79 5.95
C GLY A 271 2.78 8.78 6.43
N ALA A 272 2.28 9.63 5.52
CA ALA A 272 1.34 10.69 5.85
C ALA A 272 -0.13 10.27 5.74
N ASN A 273 -0.42 9.00 5.39
CA ASN A 273 -1.76 8.45 5.22
C ASN A 273 -2.68 9.23 4.24
N VAL A 274 -2.07 9.93 3.28
CA VAL A 274 -2.77 10.88 2.41
C VAL A 274 -2.46 10.68 0.92
N LEU A 275 -3.35 11.25 0.10
CA LEU A 275 -2.99 11.64 -1.25
C LEU A 275 -2.60 13.13 -1.27
N TRP A 276 -1.39 13.44 -1.74
CA TRP A 276 -0.98 14.81 -2.04
C TRP A 276 -1.32 15.19 -3.48
N ASN A 277 -1.66 16.46 -3.68
CA ASN A 277 -1.68 17.12 -4.97
C ASN A 277 -0.48 18.08 -5.06
N VAL A 278 0.41 17.80 -6.00
CA VAL A 278 1.56 18.66 -6.36
C VAL A 278 1.24 19.37 -7.67
N ASP A 279 1.06 20.69 -7.64
CA ASP A 279 0.76 21.45 -8.85
C ASP A 279 1.98 21.66 -9.77
N GLY A 280 1.77 22.24 -10.95
CA GLY A 280 2.84 22.51 -11.92
C GLY A 280 3.92 23.50 -11.46
N ARG A 281 3.76 24.14 -10.30
CA ARG A 281 4.77 25.01 -9.65
C ARG A 281 5.46 24.33 -8.46
N GLY A 282 5.12 23.08 -8.17
CA GLY A 282 5.68 22.34 -7.03
C GLY A 282 4.95 22.60 -5.71
N ARG A 283 3.80 23.29 -5.72
CA ARG A 283 3.04 23.51 -4.48
C ARG A 283 2.32 22.22 -4.09
N VAL A 284 2.58 21.77 -2.87
CA VAL A 284 1.96 20.57 -2.29
C VAL A 284 0.73 20.96 -1.46
N THR A 285 -0.37 20.25 -1.68
CA THR A 285 -1.65 20.44 -0.97
C THR A 285 -2.30 19.08 -0.71
N PRO A 286 -2.98 18.86 0.43
CA PRO A 286 -3.72 17.61 0.65
C PRO A 286 -4.85 17.48 -0.38
N LEU A 287 -4.94 16.33 -1.05
CA LEU A 287 -6.07 15.97 -1.90
C LEU A 287 -7.11 15.17 -1.11
N ALA A 288 -6.65 14.19 -0.32
CA ALA A 288 -7.50 13.38 0.54
C ALA A 288 -6.71 12.83 1.72
N VAL A 289 -7.31 12.87 2.91
CA VAL A 289 -6.94 11.99 4.03
C VAL A 289 -7.71 10.69 3.85
N LEU A 290 -7.02 9.55 3.87
CA LEU A 290 -7.65 8.27 3.63
C LEU A 290 -8.36 7.77 4.91
N PRO A 291 -9.44 6.98 4.78
CA PRO A 291 -10.19 6.54 5.94
C PRO A 291 -9.43 5.44 6.71
N PRO A 292 -9.41 5.44 8.05
CA PRO A 292 -8.78 4.39 8.84
C PRO A 292 -9.29 2.98 8.51
N GLN A 293 -8.41 1.98 8.57
CA GLN A 293 -8.78 0.59 8.31
C GLN A 293 -9.13 -0.13 9.62
N ARG A 294 -10.40 -0.50 9.80
CA ARG A 294 -10.85 -1.27 10.96
C ARG A 294 -10.90 -2.76 10.65
N TYR A 295 -10.27 -3.56 11.49
CA TYR A 295 -10.35 -5.02 11.39
C TYR A 295 -10.30 -5.69 12.76
N ALA A 296 -10.79 -6.93 12.81
CA ALA A 296 -10.71 -7.75 14.00
C ALA A 296 -9.36 -8.50 14.04
N LEU A 297 -8.63 -8.36 15.12
CA LEU A 297 -7.50 -9.21 15.48
C LEU A 297 -8.02 -10.53 16.05
N SER A 298 -7.52 -11.64 15.53
CA SER A 298 -7.80 -12.94 16.12
C SER A 298 -7.15 -13.04 17.51
N SER A 299 -7.70 -13.86 18.42
CA SER A 299 -7.08 -14.09 19.73
C SER A 299 -5.65 -14.62 19.63
N ALA A 300 -5.36 -15.43 18.62
CA ALA A 300 -4.01 -15.95 18.36
C ALA A 300 -3.05 -14.82 17.95
N THR A 301 -3.49 -13.95 17.03
CA THR A 301 -2.76 -12.77 16.61
C THR A 301 -2.50 -11.84 17.79
N ALA A 302 -3.55 -11.50 18.56
CA ALA A 302 -3.45 -10.66 19.75
C ALA A 302 -2.40 -11.23 20.74
N GLN A 303 -2.42 -12.54 20.98
CA GLN A 303 -1.43 -13.20 21.83
C GLN A 303 -0.01 -13.12 21.27
N THR A 304 0.18 -13.31 19.95
CA THR A 304 1.49 -13.19 19.29
C THR A 304 2.12 -11.81 19.49
N TYR A 305 1.34 -10.74 19.40
CA TYR A 305 1.82 -9.36 19.63
C TYR A 305 1.68 -8.91 21.09
N GLY A 306 1.31 -9.81 22.01
CA GLY A 306 1.18 -9.49 23.42
C GLY A 306 0.06 -8.49 23.76
N VAL A 307 -0.91 -8.29 22.85
CA VAL A 307 -2.05 -7.39 23.06
C VAL A 307 -2.89 -7.89 24.25
N PRO A 308 -3.03 -7.10 25.32
CA PRO A 308 -3.87 -7.42 26.46
C PRO A 308 -5.33 -7.71 26.05
N ALA A 309 -5.94 -8.72 26.68
CA ALA A 309 -7.33 -9.10 26.41
C ALA A 309 -8.35 -7.97 26.68
N CYS A 310 -7.99 -6.97 27.49
CA CYS A 310 -8.84 -5.82 27.79
C CYS A 310 -9.05 -4.88 26.59
N ALA A 311 -8.21 -4.97 25.56
CA ALA A 311 -8.20 -3.99 24.46
C ALA A 311 -9.33 -4.22 23.44
N GLY A 312 -10.08 -5.31 23.61
CA GLY A 312 -10.99 -5.78 22.59
C GLY A 312 -10.25 -6.39 21.40
N GLN A 313 -11.01 -6.71 20.37
CA GLN A 313 -10.48 -7.36 19.17
C GLN A 313 -10.42 -6.41 17.97
N THR A 314 -11.08 -5.25 18.00
CA THR A 314 -11.09 -4.34 16.86
C THR A 314 -9.95 -3.34 16.95
N TYR A 315 -9.08 -3.39 15.95
CA TYR A 315 -7.97 -2.45 15.78
C TYR A 315 -8.32 -1.47 14.65
N THR A 316 -8.12 -0.17 14.91
CA THR A 316 -8.25 0.89 13.91
C THR A 316 -6.86 1.28 13.42
N ALA A 317 -6.45 0.70 12.30
CA ALA A 317 -5.14 0.92 11.71
C ALA A 317 -5.08 2.20 10.87
N GLN A 318 -3.85 2.74 10.74
CA GLN A 318 -3.54 3.77 9.78
C GLN A 318 -3.83 3.29 8.34
N PRO A 319 -4.38 4.12 7.45
CA PRO A 319 -4.53 3.77 6.05
C PRO A 319 -3.25 4.13 5.31
N VAL A 320 -2.46 3.11 4.95
CA VAL A 320 -1.12 3.28 4.38
C VAL A 320 -1.22 3.20 2.85
N PRO A 321 -1.38 4.32 2.11
CA PRO A 321 -1.48 4.27 0.66
C PRO A 321 -0.16 3.92 0.02
N THR A 322 -0.20 2.90 -0.83
CA THR A 322 0.99 2.36 -1.48
C THR A 322 0.97 2.53 -2.99
N ASP A 323 -0.20 2.74 -3.59
CA ASP A 323 -0.34 3.07 -5.00
C ASP A 323 -1.51 4.01 -5.32
N VAL A 324 -1.44 4.73 -6.43
CA VAL A 324 -2.52 5.59 -6.95
C VAL A 324 -2.59 5.61 -8.48
N GLU A 325 -3.73 5.20 -9.04
CA GLU A 325 -3.97 5.13 -10.49
C GLU A 325 -5.22 5.88 -10.96
N LEU A 326 -5.22 6.38 -12.20
CA LEU A 326 -6.43 6.99 -12.78
C LEU A 326 -7.30 5.93 -13.46
N GLY A 327 -8.50 5.72 -12.93
CA GLY A 327 -9.49 4.85 -13.56
C GLY A 327 -10.19 5.48 -14.76
N PRO A 328 -10.80 4.66 -15.64
CA PRO A 328 -11.53 5.13 -16.82
C PRO A 328 -12.83 5.89 -16.47
N ASP A 329 -13.27 5.84 -15.22
CA ASP A 329 -14.39 6.60 -14.67
C ASP A 329 -13.97 7.99 -14.13
N GLY A 330 -12.69 8.34 -14.24
CA GLY A 330 -12.13 9.61 -13.78
C GLY A 330 -11.89 9.68 -12.27
N TRP A 331 -12.04 8.57 -11.54
CA TRP A 331 -11.65 8.47 -10.13
C TRP A 331 -10.21 7.99 -10.00
N LEU A 332 -9.55 8.39 -8.90
CA LEU A 332 -8.26 7.82 -8.51
C LEU A 332 -8.54 6.50 -7.79
N TYR A 333 -7.80 5.44 -8.09
CA TYR A 333 -7.85 4.15 -7.38
C TYR A 333 -6.60 4.06 -6.53
N VAL A 334 -6.73 3.63 -5.28
CA VAL A 334 -5.66 3.67 -4.29
C VAL A 334 -5.59 2.32 -3.58
N SER A 335 -4.42 1.67 -3.58
CA SER A 335 -4.17 0.50 -2.74
C SER A 335 -3.76 0.96 -1.36
N LEU A 336 -4.26 0.27 -0.33
CA LEU A 336 -3.87 0.49 1.05
C LEU A 336 -3.29 -0.79 1.63
N LEU A 337 -2.08 -0.68 2.18
CA LEU A 337 -1.63 -1.60 3.23
C LEU A 337 -2.40 -1.29 4.53
N PRO A 338 -2.64 -2.30 5.38
CA PRO A 338 -3.13 -2.04 6.72
C PRO A 338 -2.00 -1.46 7.58
N GLY A 339 -2.22 -0.33 8.24
CA GLY A 339 -1.30 0.28 9.22
C GLY A 339 -1.18 -0.45 10.56
N GLY A 340 -1.20 -1.79 10.54
CA GLY A 340 -0.83 -2.69 11.65
C GLY A 340 -0.04 -3.88 11.09
N PRO A 341 0.36 -4.88 11.92
CA PRO A 341 1.30 -5.88 11.44
C PRO A 341 0.78 -6.62 10.19
N GLU A 342 1.59 -6.62 9.13
CA GLU A 342 1.17 -7.00 7.77
C GLU A 342 0.91 -8.51 7.63
N ASP A 343 1.44 -9.33 8.55
CA ASP A 343 1.26 -10.77 8.65
C ASP A 343 0.00 -11.19 9.42
N THR A 344 -0.82 -10.24 9.86
CA THR A 344 -2.05 -10.51 10.64
C THR A 344 -3.28 -10.89 9.82
N GLY A 345 -3.13 -11.00 8.50
CA GLY A 345 -4.18 -11.43 7.59
C GLY A 345 -4.44 -10.43 6.46
N ALA A 346 -5.52 -10.68 5.71
CA ALA A 346 -5.82 -9.95 4.49
C ALA A 346 -6.59 -8.64 4.79
N HIS A 347 -5.92 -7.67 5.40
CA HIS A 347 -6.53 -6.41 5.83
C HIS A 347 -6.32 -5.25 4.83
N GLY A 348 -5.60 -5.49 3.74
CA GLY A 348 -5.43 -4.52 2.66
C GLY A 348 -6.74 -4.23 1.93
N ALA A 349 -6.78 -3.08 1.28
CA ALA A 349 -7.97 -2.57 0.60
C ALA A 349 -7.64 -1.81 -0.69
N VAL A 350 -8.62 -1.72 -1.57
CA VAL A 350 -8.63 -0.74 -2.66
C VAL A 350 -9.75 0.25 -2.41
N TYR A 351 -9.42 1.53 -2.49
CA TYR A 351 -10.37 2.63 -2.48
C TYR A 351 -10.38 3.31 -3.84
N ARG A 352 -11.48 4.00 -4.15
CA ARG A 352 -11.49 5.05 -5.15
C ARG A 352 -11.72 6.40 -4.50
N VAL A 353 -11.00 7.43 -4.97
CA VAL A 353 -11.00 8.78 -4.44
C VAL A 353 -11.40 9.76 -5.54
N SER A 354 -12.36 10.64 -5.23
CA SER A 354 -12.81 11.69 -6.15
C SER A 354 -11.71 12.76 -6.27
N PRO A 355 -11.11 12.99 -7.46
CA PRO A 355 -10.00 13.95 -7.61
C PRO A 355 -10.40 15.41 -7.34
N SER A 356 -11.69 15.72 -7.32
CA SER A 356 -12.26 17.06 -7.07
C SER A 356 -12.71 17.31 -5.63
N THR A 357 -13.01 16.26 -4.86
CA THR A 357 -13.63 16.41 -3.52
C THR A 357 -12.87 15.66 -2.43
N GLY A 358 -11.90 14.81 -2.79
CA GLY A 358 -11.18 13.94 -1.85
C GLY A 358 -12.04 12.81 -1.28
N ARG A 359 -13.32 12.67 -1.66
CA ARG A 359 -14.20 11.61 -1.15
C ARG A 359 -13.65 10.24 -1.51
N ALA A 360 -13.34 9.44 -0.50
CA ALA A 360 -12.93 8.04 -0.63
C ALA A 360 -14.12 7.08 -0.51
N VAL A 361 -14.14 6.04 -1.35
CA VAL A 361 -15.14 4.95 -1.32
C VAL A 361 -14.41 3.62 -1.52
N LYS A 362 -14.63 2.67 -0.60
CA LYS A 362 -14.03 1.34 -0.71
C LYS A 362 -14.55 0.62 -1.95
N VAL A 363 -13.64 0.07 -2.76
CA VAL A 363 -13.92 -0.75 -3.94
C VAL A 363 -13.91 -2.22 -3.55
N ALA A 364 -12.83 -2.65 -2.89
CA ALA A 364 -12.64 -4.02 -2.43
C ALA A 364 -11.77 -4.04 -1.17
N GLY A 365 -11.78 -5.17 -0.45
CA GLY A 365 -10.85 -5.46 0.63
C GLY A 365 -10.57 -6.95 0.69
N GLY A 366 -9.79 -7.38 1.68
CA GLY A 366 -9.41 -8.79 1.77
C GLY A 366 -8.11 -9.08 1.02
N PHE A 367 -7.24 -8.08 0.86
CA PHE A 367 -5.93 -8.25 0.22
C PHE A 367 -4.83 -8.49 1.25
N THR A 368 -3.91 -9.40 0.97
CA THR A 368 -2.73 -9.67 1.79
C THR A 368 -1.57 -8.81 1.30
N ALA A 369 -1.27 -7.73 2.04
CA ALA A 369 -0.26 -6.74 1.68
C ALA A 369 -0.43 -6.19 0.24
N ALA A 370 -1.52 -5.44 0.00
CA ALA A 370 -1.76 -4.74 -1.26
C ALA A 370 -0.75 -3.61 -1.46
N THR A 371 0.38 -3.90 -2.11
CA THR A 371 1.46 -2.93 -2.31
C THR A 371 1.27 -2.04 -3.51
N ASP A 372 0.49 -2.48 -4.50
CA ASP A 372 0.38 -1.77 -5.77
C ASP A 372 -0.90 -2.19 -6.53
N LEU A 373 -1.43 -1.32 -7.40
CA LEU A 373 -2.56 -1.66 -8.26
C LEU A 373 -2.41 -1.14 -9.69
N ALA A 374 -3.19 -1.72 -10.60
CA ALA A 374 -3.36 -1.17 -11.95
C ALA A 374 -4.82 -1.17 -12.36
N VAL A 375 -5.25 -0.16 -13.12
CA VAL A 375 -6.62 -0.07 -13.61
C VAL A 375 -6.66 -0.20 -15.13
N SER A 376 -7.38 -1.19 -15.65
CA SER A 376 -7.55 -1.32 -17.11
C SER A 376 -8.52 -0.28 -17.68
N LEU A 377 -8.44 -0.07 -19.00
CA LEU A 377 -9.45 0.73 -19.73
C LEU A 377 -10.88 0.19 -19.57
N ARG A 378 -11.04 -1.10 -19.24
CA ARG A 378 -12.36 -1.69 -18.98
C ARG A 378 -12.86 -1.38 -17.58
N GLY A 379 -11.96 -1.00 -16.65
CA GLY A 379 -12.23 -0.75 -15.24
C GLY A 379 -12.01 -1.96 -14.35
N ASP A 380 -11.29 -2.98 -14.83
CA ASP A 380 -10.80 -4.06 -13.98
C ASP A 380 -9.60 -3.55 -13.17
N VAL A 381 -9.55 -3.85 -11.88
CA VAL A 381 -8.44 -3.45 -10.99
C VAL A 381 -7.58 -4.67 -10.71
N TYR A 382 -6.29 -4.60 -11.01
CA TYR A 382 -5.31 -5.62 -10.65
C TYR A 382 -4.57 -5.18 -9.41
N VAL A 383 -4.25 -6.10 -8.51
CA VAL A 383 -3.61 -5.76 -7.22
C VAL A 383 -2.46 -6.72 -6.99
N ALA A 384 -1.27 -6.18 -6.72
CA ALA A 384 -0.12 -6.94 -6.24
C ALA A 384 -0.31 -7.22 -4.75
N GLU A 385 -0.37 -8.51 -4.37
CA GLU A 385 -0.47 -8.95 -2.98
C GLU A 385 0.87 -9.56 -2.55
N LEU A 386 1.76 -8.73 -2.00
CA LEU A 386 3.15 -9.06 -1.75
C LEU A 386 3.31 -10.33 -0.90
N PHE A 387 2.63 -10.38 0.25
CA PHE A 387 2.63 -11.54 1.15
C PHE A 387 1.52 -12.55 0.83
N GLY A 388 0.68 -12.25 -0.17
CA GLY A 388 -0.27 -13.20 -0.74
C GLY A 388 0.34 -14.08 -1.83
N ASP A 389 1.57 -13.79 -2.28
CA ASP A 389 2.25 -14.43 -3.41
C ASP A 389 1.35 -14.55 -4.66
N ARG A 390 0.64 -13.47 -4.97
CA ARG A 390 -0.27 -13.43 -6.12
C ARG A 390 -0.54 -12.02 -6.62
N ILE A 391 -0.95 -11.96 -7.88
CA ILE A 391 -1.68 -10.83 -8.44
C ILE A 391 -3.16 -11.21 -8.47
N SER A 392 -4.00 -10.37 -7.88
CA SER A 392 -5.46 -10.51 -7.93
C SER A 392 -6.07 -9.57 -8.96
N VAL A 393 -7.30 -9.88 -9.38
CA VAL A 393 -8.16 -9.00 -10.17
C VAL A 393 -9.48 -8.78 -9.46
N VAL A 394 -9.94 -7.54 -9.41
CA VAL A 394 -11.31 -7.16 -9.08
C VAL A 394 -11.98 -6.75 -10.40
N PRO A 395 -12.83 -7.61 -10.98
CA PRO A 395 -13.54 -7.28 -12.21
C PRO A 395 -14.39 -6.03 -12.03
N ARG A 396 -14.54 -5.21 -13.08
CA ARG A 396 -15.37 -4.01 -13.02
C ARG A 396 -16.76 -4.29 -12.42
N GLY A 397 -17.12 -3.50 -11.41
CA GLY A 397 -18.44 -3.62 -10.75
C GLY A 397 -18.53 -4.74 -9.71
N SER A 398 -17.46 -5.52 -9.53
CA SER A 398 -17.27 -6.43 -8.41
C SER A 398 -16.63 -5.71 -7.23
N SER A 399 -16.85 -6.25 -6.02
CA SER A 399 -16.08 -5.92 -4.81
C SER A 399 -15.31 -7.13 -4.28
N THR A 400 -15.29 -8.23 -5.04
CA THR A 400 -14.69 -9.51 -4.66
C THR A 400 -13.43 -9.74 -5.49
N PRO A 401 -12.25 -9.76 -4.85
CA PRO A 401 -11.01 -10.15 -5.50
C PRO A 401 -11.05 -11.60 -5.97
N GLN A 402 -10.40 -11.87 -7.10
CA GLN A 402 -10.16 -13.20 -7.65
C GLN A 402 -8.68 -13.32 -7.95
N GLU A 403 -8.07 -14.46 -7.61
CA GLU A 403 -6.69 -14.72 -8.01
C GLU A 403 -6.60 -14.73 -9.54
N LEU A 404 -5.70 -13.90 -10.09
CA LEU A 404 -5.38 -13.88 -11.51
C LEU A 404 -4.18 -14.77 -11.80
N LEU A 405 -3.13 -14.66 -10.97
CA LEU A 405 -1.86 -15.36 -11.14
C LEU A 405 -1.13 -15.47 -9.80
N GLY A 406 -0.80 -16.70 -9.38
CA GLY A 406 0.20 -16.92 -8.33
C GLY A 406 1.60 -16.54 -8.80
N VAL A 407 2.28 -15.70 -8.02
CA VAL A 407 3.64 -15.21 -8.31
C VAL A 407 4.32 -14.82 -7.02
N SER A 408 5.59 -15.19 -6.85
CA SER A 408 6.36 -14.90 -5.65
C SER A 408 6.54 -13.39 -5.46
N GLN A 409 6.12 -12.88 -4.31
CA GLN A 409 6.35 -11.52 -3.80
C GLN A 409 6.25 -10.44 -4.89
N PRO A 410 5.07 -10.22 -5.49
CA PRO A 410 4.88 -9.15 -6.45
C PRO A 410 4.94 -7.80 -5.72
N GLY A 411 5.87 -6.93 -6.10
CA GLY A 411 6.05 -5.62 -5.48
C GLY A 411 5.17 -4.56 -6.12
N ALA A 412 5.17 -4.49 -7.45
CA ALA A 412 4.45 -3.52 -8.26
C ALA A 412 3.74 -4.19 -9.45
N VAL A 413 2.63 -3.63 -9.92
CA VAL A 413 1.88 -4.11 -11.10
C VAL A 413 1.32 -2.96 -11.92
N GLU A 414 1.59 -2.97 -13.23
CA GLU A 414 1.14 -1.91 -14.15
C GLU A 414 0.39 -2.50 -15.32
N TRP A 415 -0.64 -1.79 -15.80
CA TRP A 415 -1.46 -2.25 -16.91
C TRP A 415 -1.18 -1.49 -18.20
N THR A 416 -1.12 -2.23 -19.31
CA THR A 416 -1.13 -1.67 -20.66
C THR A 416 -2.04 -2.50 -21.58
N PRO A 417 -2.37 -2.01 -22.79
CA PRO A 417 -3.02 -2.83 -23.80
C PRO A 417 -2.24 -4.10 -24.19
N LEU A 418 -0.94 -4.17 -23.85
CA LEU A 418 -0.07 -5.32 -24.12
C LEU A 418 -0.08 -6.37 -23.01
N GLY A 419 -0.77 -6.11 -21.89
CA GLY A 419 -0.80 -6.96 -20.70
C GLY A 419 -0.31 -6.24 -19.45
N LEU A 420 -0.12 -7.00 -18.38
CA LEU A 420 0.45 -6.50 -17.13
C LEU A 420 1.98 -6.51 -17.20
N TYR A 421 2.57 -5.59 -16.47
CA TYR A 421 3.98 -5.59 -16.09
C TYR A 421 4.03 -5.71 -14.59
N ALA A 422 4.94 -6.51 -14.06
CA ALA A 422 5.04 -6.68 -12.61
C ALA A 422 6.50 -6.82 -12.18
N THR A 423 6.79 -6.40 -10.96
CA THR A 423 8.00 -6.86 -10.27
C THR A 423 7.69 -8.15 -9.52
N THR A 424 8.66 -9.04 -9.39
CA THR A 424 8.50 -10.32 -8.67
C THR A 424 9.74 -10.64 -7.86
N ASP A 425 9.58 -11.51 -6.86
CA ASP A 425 10.61 -11.84 -5.88
C ASP A 425 11.13 -10.56 -5.18
N ALA A 426 10.25 -9.57 -4.99
CA ALA A 426 10.62 -8.20 -4.68
C ALA A 426 11.33 -8.05 -3.32
N LEU A 427 11.17 -9.00 -2.39
CA LEU A 427 11.90 -9.00 -1.11
C LEU A 427 12.98 -10.09 -1.05
N GLY A 428 13.26 -10.78 -2.16
CA GLY A 428 14.16 -11.93 -2.19
C GLY A 428 15.56 -11.62 -1.65
N ALA A 429 16.09 -10.42 -1.92
CA ALA A 429 17.40 -10.01 -1.43
C ALA A 429 17.45 -9.85 0.10
N LEU A 430 16.36 -9.41 0.75
CA LEU A 430 16.31 -9.19 2.20
C LEU A 430 16.33 -10.50 3.00
N PHE A 431 15.79 -11.57 2.42
CA PHE A 431 15.71 -12.88 3.07
C PHE A 431 16.79 -13.86 2.62
N SER A 432 17.65 -13.44 1.70
CA SER A 432 18.74 -14.26 1.21
C SER A 432 19.98 -14.17 2.09
N PRO A 433 20.79 -15.25 2.19
CA PRO A 433 22.08 -15.19 2.85
C PRO A 433 22.96 -14.07 2.29
N PRO A 434 23.79 -13.41 3.12
CA PRO A 434 24.74 -12.40 2.65
C PRO A 434 25.59 -12.90 1.48
N GLY A 435 25.74 -12.07 0.44
CA GLY A 435 26.50 -12.42 -0.78
C GLY A 435 25.71 -13.19 -1.84
N THR A 436 24.45 -13.53 -1.58
CA THR A 436 23.55 -14.07 -2.61
C THR A 436 23.22 -12.96 -3.62
N PRO A 437 23.41 -13.18 -4.93
CA PRO A 437 23.01 -12.20 -5.94
C PRO A 437 21.50 -11.89 -5.87
N PRO A 438 21.10 -10.63 -6.05
CA PRO A 438 19.69 -10.27 -6.06
C PRO A 438 18.92 -11.03 -7.15
N SER A 439 17.71 -11.48 -6.83
CA SER A 439 16.90 -12.36 -7.70
C SER A 439 15.65 -11.69 -8.25
N ALA A 440 15.31 -10.48 -7.77
CA ALA A 440 14.09 -9.79 -8.17
C ALA A 440 14.10 -9.45 -9.66
N LYS A 441 12.89 -9.46 -10.24
CA LYS A 441 12.69 -9.43 -11.69
C LYS A 441 11.66 -8.37 -12.07
N VAL A 442 11.71 -7.97 -13.34
CA VAL A 442 10.56 -7.39 -14.05
C VAL A 442 10.04 -8.43 -15.02
N VAL A 443 8.74 -8.67 -15.01
CA VAL A 443 8.06 -9.58 -15.94
C VAL A 443 6.95 -8.85 -16.70
N ARG A 444 6.65 -9.33 -17.90
CA ARG A 444 5.44 -8.99 -18.64
C ARG A 444 4.51 -10.20 -18.69
N ILE A 445 3.24 -9.98 -18.40
CA ILE A 445 2.20 -11.00 -18.30
C ILE A 445 1.10 -10.68 -19.32
N PRO A 446 0.97 -11.43 -20.42
CA PRO A 446 -0.13 -11.24 -21.37
C PRO A 446 -1.48 -11.50 -20.70
N LEU A 447 -2.53 -10.75 -21.06
CA LEU A 447 -3.90 -11.00 -20.62
C LEU A 447 -4.74 -11.61 -21.77
N ARG A 448 -5.65 -12.54 -21.46
CA ARG A 448 -6.49 -13.29 -22.42
C ARG A 448 -7.95 -13.39 -22.03
#